data_AF-A0A959GDX7-F1
#
_entry.id   AF-A0A959GDX7-F1
#
_cell.length_a   1.000
_cell.length_b   1.000
_cell.length_c   1.000
_cell.angle_alpha   90.00
_cell.angle_beta   90.00
_cell.angle_gamma   90.00
#
_symmetry.space_group_name_H-M   'P 1'
#
loop_
_entity.id
_entity.type
_entity.pdbx_description
1 polymer ?
#
loop_
_entity_poly.entity_id
_entity_poly.type
_entity_poly.pdbx_seq_one_letter_code
_entity_poly.pdbx_strand_id
1 'polypeptide(L)'
;MSHLMWQGLLLGLSLSVLAGPMLFVLVQLGMEKGFRAGVMAGAGVWVSDTLYVLSAYFGISYLIQATQWQGFKLWASVMGGLVLIIMGITTLLARPALHQSKEPKTLSNNWLALWAKGFFINTVNPFTAFFWIGVMTTYSANGPLAPADATAFFGSIIGVIILTDLLKVLLAKRIKAWMSYSYLLAMRRVAGTALVLFGVLLMVRGML
;
A
#
# COMPACT_ATOMS: atom_id res chain seq x y z
N MET A 1 1.47 21.68 12.05
CA MET A 1 0.21 20.91 12.18
C MET A 1 -0.69 20.94 10.93
N SER A 2 -1.33 22.04 10.54
CA SER A 2 -2.31 22.06 9.42
C SER A 2 -1.72 21.63 8.06
N HIS A 3 -0.51 22.09 7.74
CA HIS A 3 0.21 21.70 6.52
C HIS A 3 0.50 20.19 6.45
N LEU A 4 0.92 19.59 7.57
CA LEU A 4 1.20 18.15 7.64
C LEU A 4 -0.07 17.32 7.46
N MET A 5 -1.18 17.74 8.06
CA MET A 5 -2.47 17.08 7.85
C MET A 5 -2.85 17.12 6.38
N TRP A 6 -2.69 18.26 5.69
CA TRP A 6 -3.00 18.35 4.26
C TRP A 6 -2.13 17.41 3.41
N GLN A 7 -0.83 17.33 3.69
CA GLN A 7 0.07 16.39 3.03
C GLN A 7 -0.35 14.94 3.29
N GLY A 8 -0.70 14.60 4.52
CA GLY A 8 -1.14 13.26 4.88
C GLY A 8 -2.48 12.89 4.24
N LEU A 9 -3.42 13.84 4.10
CA LEU A 9 -4.66 13.62 3.35
C LEU A 9 -4.37 13.28 1.88
N LEU A 10 -3.50 14.06 1.22
CA LEU A 10 -3.12 13.82 -0.18
C LEU A 10 -2.40 12.48 -0.37
N LEU A 11 -1.47 12.15 0.53
CA LEU A 11 -0.74 10.88 0.50
C LEU A 11 -1.67 9.69 0.74
N GLY A 12 -2.58 9.79 1.72
CA GLY A 12 -3.61 8.77 1.97
C GLY A 12 -4.50 8.56 0.75
N LEU A 13 -4.97 9.63 0.09
CA LEU A 13 -5.76 9.53 -1.14
C LEU A 13 -4.96 8.84 -2.26
N SER A 14 -3.67 9.17 -2.42
CA SER A 14 -2.82 8.56 -3.43
C SER A 14 -2.69 7.04 -3.25
N LEU A 15 -2.44 6.58 -2.02
CA LEU A 15 -2.33 5.15 -1.70
C LEU A 15 -3.68 4.45 -1.91
N SER A 16 -4.78 5.09 -1.50
CA SER A 16 -6.14 4.54 -1.62
C SER A 16 -6.59 4.31 -3.06
N VAL A 17 -6.13 5.11 -4.02
CA VAL A 17 -6.45 4.95 -5.46
C VAL A 17 -5.55 3.91 -6.12
N LEU A 18 -4.28 3.83 -5.72
CA LEU A 18 -3.27 2.96 -6.33
C LEU A 18 -3.27 1.52 -5.79
N ALA A 19 -4.11 1.24 -4.80
CA ALA A 19 -4.25 -0.06 -4.15
C ALA A 19 -4.91 -1.15 -5.04
N GLY A 20 -4.18 -1.63 -6.05
CA GLY A 20 -4.67 -2.54 -7.10
C GLY A 20 -5.37 -3.82 -6.60
N PRO A 21 -4.66 -4.79 -5.98
CA PRO A 21 -5.29 -6.03 -5.51
C PRO A 21 -6.24 -5.84 -4.34
N MET A 22 -5.96 -4.87 -3.46
CA MET A 22 -6.76 -4.63 -2.26
C MET A 22 -8.15 -4.08 -2.59
N LEU A 23 -8.25 -3.16 -3.57
CA LEU A 23 -9.53 -2.69 -4.07
C LEU A 23 -10.42 -3.87 -4.50
N PHE A 24 -9.85 -4.81 -5.27
CA PHE A 24 -10.57 -6.00 -5.70
C PHE A 24 -11.01 -6.89 -4.53
N VAL A 25 -10.14 -7.15 -3.57
CA VAL A 25 -10.48 -7.98 -2.39
C VAL A 25 -11.60 -7.34 -1.56
N LEU A 26 -11.52 -6.03 -1.28
CA LEU A 26 -12.52 -5.31 -0.50
C LEU A 26 -13.87 -5.25 -1.22
N VAL A 27 -13.88 -4.94 -2.53
CA VAL A 27 -15.10 -4.91 -3.34
C VAL A 27 -15.71 -6.31 -3.48
N GLN A 28 -14.89 -7.33 -3.72
CA GLN A 28 -15.35 -8.71 -3.83
C GLN A 28 -16.00 -9.19 -2.53
N LEU A 29 -15.32 -9.01 -1.39
CA LEU A 29 -15.86 -9.39 -0.09
C LEU A 29 -17.11 -8.58 0.29
N GLY A 30 -17.12 -7.27 0.00
CA GLY A 30 -18.29 -6.41 0.21
C GLY A 30 -19.51 -6.86 -0.59
N MET A 31 -19.32 -7.41 -1.78
CA MET A 31 -20.41 -7.90 -2.64
C MET A 31 -20.87 -9.32 -2.29
N GLU A 32 -19.93 -10.25 -2.13
CA GLU A 32 -20.24 -11.67 -1.93
C GLU A 32 -20.66 -11.98 -0.50
N LYS A 33 -20.15 -11.21 0.48
CA LYS A 33 -20.35 -11.44 1.92
C LYS A 33 -20.91 -10.25 2.69
N GLY A 34 -21.16 -9.14 2.01
CA GLY A 34 -21.71 -7.93 2.60
C GLY A 34 -20.68 -7.05 3.29
N PHE A 35 -21.16 -5.90 3.78
CA PHE A 35 -20.34 -4.82 4.32
C PHE A 35 -19.40 -5.27 5.44
N ARG A 36 -19.90 -6.03 6.42
CA ARG A 36 -19.11 -6.47 7.58
C ARG A 36 -17.88 -7.30 7.18
N ALA A 37 -18.02 -8.18 6.19
CA ALA A 37 -16.92 -9.01 5.71
C ALA A 37 -15.82 -8.19 5.01
N GLY A 38 -16.23 -7.19 4.20
CA GLY A 38 -15.29 -6.24 3.60
C GLY A 38 -14.58 -5.39 4.65
N VAL A 39 -15.30 -4.90 5.67
CA VAL A 39 -14.71 -4.15 6.79
C VAL A 39 -13.73 -4.98 7.58
N MET A 40 -14.02 -6.27 7.82
CA MET A 40 -13.09 -7.14 8.55
C MET A 40 -11.76 -7.33 7.81
N ALA A 41 -11.80 -7.49 6.49
CA ALA A 41 -10.59 -7.49 5.68
C ALA A 41 -9.89 -6.13 5.69
N GLY A 42 -10.65 -5.02 5.58
CA GLY A 42 -10.13 -3.66 5.72
C GLY A 42 -9.40 -3.44 7.04
N ALA A 43 -9.95 -3.92 8.15
CA ALA A 43 -9.29 -3.86 9.46
C ALA A 43 -7.93 -4.58 9.49
N GLY A 44 -7.78 -5.66 8.73
CA GLY A 44 -6.49 -6.31 8.53
C GLY A 44 -5.48 -5.41 7.81
N VAL A 45 -5.92 -4.74 6.74
CA VAL A 45 -5.12 -3.76 5.99
C VAL A 45 -4.70 -2.61 6.91
N TRP A 46 -5.62 -2.04 7.69
CA TRP A 46 -5.33 -0.89 8.55
C TRP A 46 -4.36 -1.22 9.67
N VAL A 47 -4.42 -2.44 10.23
CA VAL A 47 -3.44 -2.90 11.20
C VAL A 47 -2.06 -3.06 10.54
N SER A 48 -2.00 -3.64 9.33
CA SER A 48 -0.76 -3.73 8.55
C SER A 48 -0.14 -2.35 8.29
N ASP A 49 -0.93 -1.38 7.83
CA ASP A 49 -0.49 0.01 7.63
C ASP A 49 -0.03 0.67 8.92
N THR A 50 -0.76 0.45 10.01
CA THR A 50 -0.37 0.96 11.34
C THR A 50 0.96 0.37 11.79
N LEU A 51 1.21 -0.93 11.55
CA LEU A 51 2.51 -1.53 11.87
C LEU A 51 3.63 -0.91 11.04
N TYR A 52 3.42 -0.62 9.75
CA TYR A 52 4.39 0.15 8.96
C TYR A 52 4.67 1.52 9.60
N VAL A 53 3.63 2.27 9.99
CA VAL A 53 3.78 3.57 10.66
C VAL A 53 4.51 3.46 12.00
N LEU A 54 4.24 2.44 12.81
CA LEU A 54 4.91 2.26 14.09
C LEU A 54 6.38 1.87 13.89
N SER A 55 6.66 0.95 12.96
CA SER A 55 8.03 0.59 12.57
C SER A 55 8.79 1.79 12.02
N ALA A 56 8.14 2.66 11.24
CA ALA A 56 8.70 3.92 10.80
C ALA A 56 9.09 4.80 11.99
N TYR A 57 8.10 5.13 12.82
CA TYR A 57 8.23 6.15 13.84
C TYR A 57 9.26 5.75 14.91
N PHE A 58 9.26 4.50 15.35
CA PHE A 58 10.21 4.00 16.34
C PHE A 58 11.55 3.52 15.74
N GLY A 59 11.54 3.06 14.48
CA GLY A 59 12.73 2.56 13.79
C GLY A 59 13.59 3.65 13.15
N ILE A 60 13.11 4.90 13.10
CA ILE A 60 13.74 5.97 12.33
C ILE A 60 15.17 6.28 12.78
N SER A 61 15.44 6.24 14.09
CA SER A 61 16.77 6.50 14.63
C SER A 61 17.78 5.43 14.23
N TYR A 62 17.34 4.18 14.03
CA TYR A 62 18.18 3.10 13.52
C TYR A 62 18.43 3.26 12.01
N LEU A 63 17.41 3.69 11.25
CA LEU A 63 17.57 3.98 9.82
C LEU A 63 18.55 5.14 9.59
N ILE A 64 18.45 6.22 10.37
CA ILE A 64 19.37 7.37 10.28
C ILE A 64 20.82 6.95 10.59
N GLN A 65 21.04 6.03 11.53
CA GLN A 65 22.37 5.48 11.79
C GLN A 65 22.85 4.59 10.64
N ALA A 66 21.98 3.73 10.12
CA ALA A 66 22.31 2.88 8.97
C ALA A 66 22.69 3.69 7.73
N THR A 67 22.09 4.87 7.52
CA THR A 67 22.39 5.74 6.37
C THR A 67 23.76 6.40 6.44
N GLN A 68 24.41 6.44 7.61
CA GLN A 68 25.77 6.96 7.76
C GLN A 68 26.83 6.02 7.20
N TRP A 69 26.49 4.74 7.01
CA TRP A 69 27.40 3.81 6.34
C TRP A 69 27.61 4.24 4.89
N GLN A 70 28.87 4.45 4.49
CA GLN A 70 29.25 5.00 3.18
C GLN A 70 28.66 4.21 1.99
N GLY A 71 28.48 2.89 2.15
CA GLY A 71 27.85 2.03 1.14
C GLY A 71 26.32 2.07 1.11
N PHE A 72 25.67 2.64 2.12
CA PHE A 72 24.22 2.52 2.32
C PHE A 72 23.45 3.08 1.12
N LYS A 73 23.79 4.31 0.68
CA LYS A 73 23.11 4.95 -0.45
C LYS A 73 23.15 4.07 -1.69
N LEU A 74 24.33 3.56 -2.06
CA LEU A 74 24.51 2.72 -3.24
C LEU A 74 23.74 1.40 -3.10
N TRP A 75 23.98 0.65 -2.02
CA TRP A 75 23.39 -0.67 -1.83
C TRP A 75 21.88 -0.63 -1.62
N ALA A 76 21.37 0.32 -0.85
CA ALA A 76 19.93 0.51 -0.67
C ALA A 76 19.24 0.88 -1.98
N SER A 77 19.87 1.73 -2.80
CA SER A 77 19.32 2.12 -4.10
C SER A 77 19.34 1.00 -5.12
N VAL A 78 20.43 0.22 -5.18
CA VAL A 78 20.56 -0.94 -6.07
C VAL A 78 19.59 -2.05 -5.66
N MET A 79 19.58 -2.44 -4.39
CA MET A 79 18.72 -3.51 -3.89
C MET A 79 17.24 -3.11 -3.93
N GLY A 80 16.90 -1.91 -3.45
CA GLY A 80 15.54 -1.38 -3.51
C GLY A 80 15.05 -1.23 -4.95
N GLY A 81 15.91 -0.76 -5.84
CA GLY A 81 15.60 -0.63 -7.27
C GLY A 81 15.39 -1.97 -7.96
N LEU A 82 16.22 -2.98 -7.67
CA LEU A 82 16.02 -4.35 -8.17
C LEU A 82 14.69 -4.94 -7.70
N VAL A 83 14.36 -4.78 -6.42
CA VAL A 83 13.07 -5.24 -5.86
C VAL A 83 11.92 -4.53 -6.59
N LEU A 84 11.98 -3.21 -6.76
CA LEU A 84 10.98 -2.44 -7.51
C LEU A 84 10.80 -2.94 -8.95
N ILE A 85 11.89 -3.21 -9.67
CA ILE A 85 11.85 -3.68 -11.05
C ILE A 85 11.23 -5.08 -11.11
N ILE A 86 11.66 -6.02 -10.26
CA ILE A 86 11.11 -7.38 -10.22
C ILE A 86 9.61 -7.32 -9.91
N MET A 87 9.21 -6.50 -8.94
CA MET A 87 7.81 -6.35 -8.56
C MET A 87 6.99 -5.66 -9.66
N GLY A 88 7.57 -4.69 -10.37
CA GLY A 88 6.95 -4.04 -11.52
C GLY A 88 6.73 -5.02 -12.66
N ILE A 89 7.74 -5.81 -13.05
CA ILE A 89 7.65 -6.83 -14.10
C ILE A 89 6.63 -7.90 -13.73
N THR A 90 6.69 -8.45 -12.51
CA THR A 90 5.69 -9.45 -12.06
C THR A 90 4.27 -8.89 -12.06
N THR A 91 4.09 -7.61 -11.69
CA THR A 91 2.78 -6.94 -11.77
C THR A 91 2.28 -6.80 -13.22
N LEU A 92 3.17 -6.49 -14.16
CA LEU A 92 2.88 -6.36 -15.60
C LEU A 92 2.53 -7.71 -16.25
N LEU A 93 3.23 -8.78 -15.88
CA LEU A 93 3.07 -10.11 -16.47
C LEU A 93 1.86 -10.88 -15.89
N ALA A 94 1.45 -10.56 -14.67
CA ALA A 94 0.38 -11.31 -14.01
C ALA A 94 -1.02 -10.94 -14.55
N ARG A 95 -1.87 -11.96 -14.73
CA ARG A 95 -3.21 -11.82 -15.35
C ARG A 95 -4.24 -11.31 -14.33
N PRO A 96 -5.18 -10.40 -14.72
CA PRO A 96 -6.26 -9.94 -13.83
C PRO A 96 -7.06 -11.09 -13.24
N ALA A 97 -7.32 -11.02 -11.92
CA ALA A 97 -8.00 -12.07 -11.15
C ALA A 97 -9.45 -12.33 -11.59
N LEU A 98 -10.02 -11.52 -12.48
CA LEU A 98 -11.35 -11.74 -13.06
C LEU A 98 -11.50 -13.09 -13.77
N HIS A 99 -10.39 -13.71 -14.22
CA HIS A 99 -10.39 -15.02 -14.89
C HIS A 99 -10.04 -16.21 -13.98
N GLN A 100 -9.82 -16.01 -12.68
CA GLN A 100 -9.59 -17.10 -11.73
C GLN A 100 -10.89 -17.65 -11.11
N SER A 101 -12.01 -17.54 -11.83
CA SER A 101 -13.23 -18.27 -11.51
C SER A 101 -13.09 -19.75 -11.92
N LYS A 102 -12.17 -20.47 -11.28
CA LYS A 102 -12.27 -21.92 -11.16
C LYS A 102 -12.20 -22.26 -9.67
N GLU A 103 -13.39 -22.60 -9.19
CA GLU A 103 -13.79 -23.05 -7.87
C GLU A 103 -14.15 -21.97 -6.83
N PRO A 104 -15.35 -22.07 -6.21
CA PRO A 104 -15.63 -21.38 -4.97
C PRO A 104 -14.81 -22.09 -3.89
N LYS A 105 -13.52 -21.73 -3.74
CA LYS A 105 -12.85 -21.96 -2.46
C LYS A 105 -13.73 -21.29 -1.44
N THR A 106 -14.38 -22.09 -0.61
CA THR A 106 -15.28 -21.66 0.45
C THR A 106 -14.62 -20.49 1.16
N LEU A 107 -15.02 -19.27 0.80
CA LEU A 107 -14.54 -18.10 1.50
C LEU A 107 -15.08 -18.34 2.91
N SER A 108 -14.20 -18.61 3.85
CA SER A 108 -14.60 -18.95 5.21
C SER A 108 -15.42 -17.80 5.82
N ASN A 109 -16.51 -18.10 6.51
CA ASN A 109 -17.21 -17.12 7.36
C ASN A 109 -16.41 -16.80 8.64
N ASN A 110 -15.20 -17.34 8.77
CA ASN A 110 -14.29 -17.00 9.85
C ASN A 110 -13.79 -15.56 9.69
N TRP A 111 -14.22 -14.69 10.61
CA TRP A 111 -13.80 -13.30 10.71
C TRP A 111 -12.28 -13.13 10.81
N LEU A 112 -11.60 -14.02 11.53
CA LEU A 112 -10.14 -14.00 11.64
C LEU A 112 -9.47 -14.30 10.31
N ALA A 113 -10.02 -15.22 9.51
CA ALA A 113 -9.49 -15.52 8.19
C ALA A 113 -9.65 -14.34 7.21
N LEU A 114 -10.79 -13.62 7.29
CA LEU A 114 -11.02 -12.40 6.49
C LEU A 114 -10.05 -11.28 6.88
N TRP A 115 -9.87 -11.06 8.19
CA TRP A 115 -8.90 -10.11 8.71
C TRP A 115 -7.46 -10.46 8.29
N ALA A 116 -7.05 -11.70 8.52
CA ALA A 116 -5.71 -12.18 8.16
C ALA A 116 -5.47 -12.06 6.66
N LYS A 117 -6.46 -12.36 5.82
CA LYS A 117 -6.38 -12.16 4.37
C LYS A 117 -6.09 -10.70 4.03
N GLY A 118 -6.80 -9.75 4.64
CA GLY A 118 -6.52 -8.32 4.44
C GLY A 118 -5.13 -7.91 4.91
N PHE A 119 -4.76 -8.33 6.13
CA PHE A 119 -3.45 -8.08 6.72
C PHE A 119 -2.31 -8.56 5.83
N PHE A 120 -2.28 -9.85 5.49
CA PHE A 120 -1.18 -10.43 4.73
C PHE A 120 -1.12 -9.90 3.30
N ILE A 121 -2.27 -9.70 2.63
CA ILE A 121 -2.28 -9.14 1.27
C ILE A 121 -1.69 -7.73 1.26
N ASN A 122 -1.95 -6.90 2.29
CA ASN A 122 -1.35 -5.57 2.38
C ASN A 122 0.14 -5.63 2.78
N THR A 123 0.50 -6.44 3.77
CA THR A 123 1.89 -6.54 4.27
C THR A 123 2.86 -7.04 3.20
N VAL A 124 2.43 -7.94 2.31
CA VAL A 124 3.28 -8.40 1.20
C VAL A 124 3.11 -7.55 -0.07
N ASN A 125 2.27 -6.50 -0.02
CA ASN A 125 2.04 -5.66 -1.18
C ASN A 125 3.28 -4.78 -1.46
N PRO A 126 3.96 -4.95 -2.61
CA PRO A 126 5.06 -4.06 -3.02
C PRO A 126 4.73 -2.60 -2.84
N PHE A 127 3.57 -2.23 -3.36
CA PHE A 127 3.19 -0.84 -3.50
C PHE A 127 3.01 -0.20 -2.13
N THR A 128 2.38 -0.91 -1.20
CA THR A 128 2.20 -0.44 0.18
C THR A 128 3.54 -0.33 0.90
N ALA A 129 4.39 -1.37 0.82
CA ALA A 129 5.71 -1.35 1.42
C ALA A 129 6.55 -0.16 0.93
N PHE A 130 6.62 0.04 -0.39
CA PHE A 130 7.38 1.13 -0.99
C PHE A 130 6.78 2.51 -0.72
N PHE A 131 5.45 2.62 -0.71
CA PHE A 131 4.78 3.86 -0.29
C PHE A 131 5.22 4.24 1.13
N TRP A 132 5.13 3.31 2.08
CA TRP A 132 5.52 3.59 3.46
C TRP A 132 7.01 3.88 3.60
N ILE A 133 7.88 3.14 2.93
CA ILE A 133 9.33 3.45 2.88
C ILE A 133 9.58 4.85 2.29
N GLY A 134 8.88 5.23 1.23
CA GLY A 134 8.99 6.55 0.61
C GLY A 134 8.55 7.68 1.54
N VAL A 135 7.42 7.51 2.23
CA VAL A 135 6.93 8.45 3.24
C VAL A 135 7.93 8.54 4.40
N MET A 136 8.40 7.40 4.90
CA MET A 136 9.40 7.32 5.97
C MET A 136 10.67 8.10 5.61
N THR A 137 11.26 7.81 4.46
CA THR A 137 12.53 8.42 4.03
C THR A 137 12.40 9.92 3.80
N THR A 138 11.31 10.36 3.18
CA THR A 138 11.07 11.78 2.91
C THR A 138 10.92 12.59 4.21
N TYR A 139 10.15 12.07 5.18
CA TYR A 139 9.84 12.81 6.41
C TYR A 139 10.83 12.55 7.56
N SER A 140 11.76 11.60 7.39
CA SER A 140 12.86 11.37 8.33
C SER A 140 14.16 12.05 7.93
N ALA A 141 14.28 12.50 6.68
CA ALA A 141 15.48 13.20 6.19
C ALA A 141 15.83 14.45 7.05
N ASN A 142 14.83 15.05 7.70
CA ASN A 142 15.00 16.22 8.55
C ASN A 142 14.94 15.90 10.06
N GLY A 143 15.02 14.61 10.44
CA GLY A 143 14.89 14.13 11.81
C GLY A 143 13.48 13.63 12.17
N PRO A 144 13.31 12.99 13.35
CA PRO A 144 12.02 12.49 13.79
C PRO A 144 11.02 13.63 14.01
N LEU A 145 9.79 13.45 13.51
CA LEU A 145 8.69 14.36 13.81
C LEU A 145 8.40 14.36 15.32
N ALA A 146 8.04 15.53 15.86
CA ALA A 146 7.50 15.61 17.22
C ALA A 146 6.23 14.75 17.33
N PRO A 147 5.91 14.16 18.51
CA PRO A 147 4.81 13.21 18.65
C PRO A 147 3.45 13.74 18.15
N ALA A 148 3.14 15.01 18.41
CA ALA A 148 1.91 15.65 17.96
C ALA A 148 1.85 15.79 16.43
N ASP A 149 2.96 16.16 15.79
CA ASP A 149 3.04 16.30 14.34
C ASP A 149 3.03 14.94 13.63
N ALA A 150 3.68 13.92 14.21
CA ALA A 150 3.61 12.54 13.72
C ALA A 150 2.18 12.00 13.80
N THR A 151 1.50 12.24 14.92
CA THR A 151 0.10 11.83 15.11
C THR A 151 -0.82 12.52 14.09
N ALA A 152 -0.66 13.82 13.88
CA ALA A 152 -1.45 14.56 12.90
C ALA A 152 -1.19 14.09 11.46
N PHE A 153 0.08 13.88 11.11
CA PHE A 153 0.50 13.44 9.78
C PHE A 153 0.03 12.01 9.47
N PHE A 154 0.49 11.02 10.25
CA PHE A 154 0.15 9.62 10.01
C PHE A 154 -1.33 9.33 10.30
N GLY A 155 -1.91 9.97 11.30
CA GLY A 155 -3.35 9.86 11.60
C GLY A 155 -4.22 10.34 10.45
N SER A 156 -3.82 11.41 9.75
CA SER A 156 -4.54 11.88 8.56
C SER A 156 -4.43 10.91 7.38
N ILE A 157 -3.26 10.30 7.15
CA ILE A 157 -3.06 9.27 6.11
C ILE A 157 -3.97 8.07 6.41
N ILE A 158 -3.85 7.50 7.61
CA ILE A 158 -4.63 6.32 8.04
C ILE A 158 -6.13 6.64 8.05
N GLY A 159 -6.54 7.81 8.53
CA GLY A 159 -7.93 8.24 8.53
C GLY A 159 -8.55 8.26 7.14
N VAL A 160 -7.82 8.76 6.14
CA VAL A 160 -8.26 8.73 4.73
C VAL A 160 -8.31 7.31 4.19
N ILE A 161 -7.33 6.46 4.48
CA ILE A 161 -7.33 5.06 4.05
C ILE A 161 -8.57 4.35 4.60
N ILE A 162 -8.83 4.45 5.91
CA ILE A 162 -10.01 3.86 6.55
C ILE A 162 -11.29 4.39 5.90
N LEU A 163 -11.43 5.71 5.77
CA LEU A 163 -12.63 6.32 5.19
C LEU A 163 -12.87 5.84 3.76
N THR A 164 -11.84 5.85 2.92
CA THR A 164 -11.94 5.42 1.54
C THR A 164 -12.20 3.92 1.42
N ASP A 165 -11.64 3.09 2.29
CA ASP A 165 -11.93 1.65 2.31
C ASP A 165 -13.36 1.34 2.74
N LEU A 166 -13.86 2.03 3.77
CA LEU A 166 -15.27 1.94 4.17
C LEU A 166 -16.21 2.33 3.02
N LEU A 167 -15.89 3.42 2.30
CA LEU A 167 -16.64 3.83 1.12
C LEU A 167 -16.56 2.80 -0.01
N LYS A 168 -15.39 2.21 -0.27
CA LYS A 168 -15.22 1.15 -1.29
C LYS A 168 -16.08 -0.07 -0.98
N VAL A 169 -16.12 -0.49 0.28
CA VAL A 169 -16.93 -1.65 0.72
C VAL A 169 -18.42 -1.32 0.67
N LEU A 170 -18.82 -0.12 1.12
CA LEU A 170 -20.21 0.34 1.08
C LEU A 170 -20.74 0.43 -0.36
N LEU A 171 -19.91 0.95 -1.27
CA LEU A 171 -20.25 1.15 -2.68
C LEU A 171 -19.83 -0.02 -3.57
N ALA A 172 -19.47 -1.17 -2.99
CA ALA A 172 -18.86 -2.29 -3.71
C ALA A 172 -19.67 -2.73 -4.95
N LYS A 173 -21.01 -2.79 -4.84
CA LYS A 173 -21.91 -3.11 -5.97
C LYS A 173 -21.78 -2.13 -7.13
N ARG A 174 -21.67 -0.82 -6.84
CA ARG A 174 -21.52 0.24 -7.85
C ARG A 174 -20.11 0.23 -8.44
N ILE A 175 -19.09 0.09 -7.59
CA ILE A 175 -17.69 0.08 -8.02
C ILE A 175 -17.40 -1.12 -8.93
N LYS A 176 -17.96 -2.31 -8.66
CA LYS A 176 -17.75 -3.48 -9.53
C LYS A 176 -18.25 -3.27 -10.95
N ALA A 177 -19.28 -2.46 -11.17
CA ALA A 177 -19.74 -2.12 -12.52
C ALA A 177 -18.67 -1.40 -13.37
N TRP A 178 -17.73 -0.70 -12.72
CA TRP A 178 -16.60 -0.04 -13.38
C TRP A 178 -15.36 -0.92 -13.47
N MET A 179 -15.30 -2.01 -12.68
CA MET A 179 -14.17 -2.95 -12.65
C MET A 179 -14.23 -3.94 -13.81
N SER A 180 -14.09 -3.42 -15.03
CA SER A 180 -13.90 -4.25 -16.22
C SER A 180 -12.51 -4.88 -16.24
N TYR A 181 -12.36 -5.94 -17.04
CA TYR A 181 -11.05 -6.55 -17.29
C TYR A 181 -10.03 -5.53 -17.79
N SER A 182 -10.43 -4.67 -18.72
CA SER A 182 -9.61 -3.61 -19.29
C SER A 182 -9.15 -2.60 -18.23
N TYR A 183 -10.03 -2.22 -17.30
CA TYR A 183 -9.70 -1.32 -16.20
C TYR A 183 -8.65 -1.92 -15.26
N LEU A 184 -8.88 -3.17 -14.82
CA LEU A 184 -7.92 -3.86 -13.94
C LEU A 184 -6.57 -4.07 -14.63
N LEU A 185 -6.58 -4.38 -15.93
CA LEU A 185 -5.35 -4.50 -16.70
C LEU A 185 -4.63 -3.16 -16.83
N ALA A 186 -5.35 -2.06 -17.07
CA ALA A 186 -4.79 -0.71 -17.14
C ALA A 186 -4.17 -0.29 -15.81
N MET A 187 -4.85 -0.47 -14.68
CA MET A 187 -4.29 -0.16 -13.36
C MET A 187 -2.98 -0.93 -13.10
N ARG A 188 -2.94 -2.22 -13.44
CA ARG A 188 -1.72 -3.04 -13.30
C ARG A 188 -0.61 -2.57 -14.22
N ARG A 189 -0.93 -2.18 -15.46
CA ARG A 189 0.04 -1.62 -16.39
C ARG A 189 0.63 -0.32 -15.87
N VAL A 190 -0.20 0.59 -15.37
CA VAL A 190 0.24 1.86 -14.79
C VAL A 190 1.10 1.61 -13.55
N ALA A 191 0.61 0.81 -12.59
CA ALA A 191 1.35 0.51 -11.36
C ALA A 191 2.67 -0.22 -11.64
N GLY A 192 2.64 -1.25 -12.48
CA GLY A 192 3.84 -2.02 -12.84
C GLY A 192 4.87 -1.17 -13.58
N THR A 193 4.45 -0.32 -14.53
CA THR A 193 5.33 0.61 -15.23
C THR A 193 5.92 1.64 -14.26
N ALA A 194 5.11 2.20 -13.36
CA ALA A 194 5.58 3.13 -12.35
C ALA A 194 6.63 2.49 -11.43
N LEU A 195 6.42 1.25 -10.98
CA LEU A 195 7.39 0.51 -10.17
C LEU A 195 8.71 0.29 -10.92
N VAL A 196 8.66 -0.14 -12.19
CA VAL A 196 9.88 -0.31 -13.01
C VAL A 196 10.62 1.03 -13.17
N LEU A 197 9.92 2.10 -13.54
CA LEU A 197 10.52 3.42 -13.72
C LEU A 197 11.13 3.95 -12.42
N PHE A 198 10.42 3.86 -11.29
CA PHE A 198 10.95 4.24 -9.99
C PHE A 198 12.16 3.39 -9.60
N GLY A 199 12.14 2.09 -9.88
CA GLY A 199 13.27 1.21 -9.61
C GLY A 199 14.53 1.62 -10.38
N VAL A 200 14.40 1.85 -11.69
CA VAL A 200 15.51 2.34 -12.53
C VAL A 200 16.01 3.70 -12.05
N LEU A 201 15.11 4.66 -11.80
CA LEU A 201 15.47 5.99 -11.31
C LEU A 201 16.17 5.95 -9.96
N LEU A 202 15.73 5.07 -9.06
CA LEU A 202 16.35 4.88 -7.75
C LEU A 202 17.78 4.37 -7.90
N MET A 203 18.02 3.37 -8.75
CA MET A 203 19.37 2.84 -9.02
C MET A 203 20.29 3.91 -9.59
N VAL A 204 19.83 4.66 -10.61
CA VAL A 204 20.62 5.73 -11.24
C VAL A 204 20.98 6.82 -10.24
N ARG A 205 20.01 7.30 -9.44
CA ARG A 205 20.27 8.31 -8.40
C ARG A 205 21.16 7.81 -7.26
N GLY A 206 21.17 6.51 -7.01
CA GLY A 206 22.05 5.90 -6.02
C GLY A 206 23.51 5.80 -6.46
N MET A 207 23.75 5.74 -7.77
CA MET A 207 25.09 5.65 -8.37
C MET A 207 25.73 7.02 -8.63
N LEU A 208 24.92 8.08 -8.76
CA LEU A 208 25.35 9.48 -8.82
C LEU A 208 25.62 10.04 -7.42
#